data_AF-A0A0R3QTG8-F1
#
_entry.id   AF-A0A0R3QTG8-F1
#
_cell.length_a   1.000
_cell.length_b   1.000
_cell.length_c   1.000
_cell.angle_alpha   90.00
_cell.angle_beta   90.00
_cell.angle_gamma   90.00
#
_symmetry.space_group_name_H-M   'P 1'
#
loop_
_entity.id
_entity.type
_entity.pdbx_description
1 polymer ?
#
loop_
_entity_poly.entity_id
_entity_poly.type
_entity_poly.pdbx_seq_one_letter_code
_entity_poly.pdbx_strand_id
1 'polypeptide(L)'
;MQAVLALCYFCETHGPRVLMTTQSIPENLRQDYCLPTTSKGSPTFISAESFRTHLTEELRCVACTSFVDGTGLITDDVEAGISYITTQVALNDRVYQLVKYSCLHSLSCEVTATPKDEAPMSPMKSRAASIPLGAKKWESPWEKTNTEAKDGVILFGDDEHGYTLSYTFRLRDYKARGFLRLLSLILVSIDKLFITSNYHFFVSTMSSAIRFLQVMLC
;
A
#
# COMPACT_ATOMS: atom_id res chain seq x y z
N MET A 1 -18.17 7.78 5.99
CA MET A 1 -17.27 6.76 5.44
C MET A 1 -15.84 7.25 5.63
N GLN A 2 -15.03 6.56 6.43
CA GLN A 2 -13.63 6.93 6.62
C GLN A 2 -12.79 5.70 6.28
N ALA A 3 -12.43 5.61 5.01
CA ALA A 3 -11.48 4.63 4.53
C ALA A 3 -10.08 5.22 4.68
N VAL A 4 -9.10 4.36 4.97
CA VAL A 4 -7.72 4.78 5.20
C VAL A 4 -6.82 4.06 4.22
N LEU A 5 -6.07 4.83 3.45
CA LEU A 5 -5.05 4.28 2.55
C LEU A 5 -3.72 4.25 3.30
N ALA A 6 -2.93 3.19 3.14
CA ALA A 6 -1.59 3.14 3.69
C ALA A 6 -0.62 2.40 2.77
N LEU A 7 0.62 2.88 2.75
CA LEU A 7 1.73 2.18 2.13
C LEU A 7 2.55 1.49 3.23
N CYS A 8 2.73 0.19 3.06
CA CYS A 8 3.43 -0.69 3.97
C CYS A 8 4.63 -1.31 3.28
N TYR A 9 5.63 -1.72 4.05
CA TYR A 9 6.75 -2.49 3.54
C TYR A 9 7.31 -3.47 4.58
N PHE A 10 7.96 -4.52 4.10
CA PHE A 10 8.67 -5.46 4.94
C PHE A 10 10.11 -4.98 5.17
N CYS A 11 10.42 -4.56 6.39
CA CYS A 11 11.78 -4.24 6.81
C CYS A 11 12.52 -5.50 7.24
N GLU A 12 13.71 -5.73 6.69
CA GLU A 12 14.54 -6.88 7.09
C GLU A 12 14.97 -6.84 8.57
N THR A 13 15.04 -5.65 9.17
CA THR A 13 15.43 -5.47 10.58
C THR A 13 14.24 -5.48 11.53
N HIS A 14 13.10 -4.92 11.10
CA HIS A 14 11.97 -4.62 12.00
C HIS A 14 10.67 -5.33 11.61
N GLY A 15 10.66 -6.14 10.56
CA GLY A 15 9.46 -6.78 10.03
C GLY A 15 8.50 -5.80 9.31
N PRO A 16 7.20 -6.11 9.26
CA PRO A 16 6.19 -5.27 8.62
C PRO A 16 6.09 -3.88 9.25
N ARG A 17 6.13 -2.85 8.41
CA ARG A 17 6.07 -1.46 8.85
C ARG A 17 5.22 -0.61 7.92
N VAL A 18 4.42 0.25 8.53
CA VAL A 18 3.68 1.32 7.85
C VAL A 18 4.66 2.46 7.55
N LEU A 19 4.80 2.80 6.27
CA LEU A 19 5.59 3.93 5.81
C LEU A 19 4.78 5.22 5.90
N MET A 20 3.56 5.20 5.37
CA MET A 20 2.68 6.37 5.39
C MET A 20 1.22 5.93 5.34
N THR A 21 0.36 6.79 5.86
CA THR A 21 -1.09 6.63 5.83
C THR A 21 -1.76 7.94 5.43
N THR A 22 -2.78 7.85 4.58
CA THR A 22 -3.62 8.96 4.16
C THR A 22 -5.03 8.75 4.69
N GLN A 23 -5.51 9.73 5.45
CA GLN A 23 -6.85 9.75 6.04
C GLN A 23 -7.65 10.90 5.44
N SER A 24 -8.93 10.66 5.17
CA SER A 24 -9.88 11.73 4.84
C SER A 24 -10.52 12.27 6.11
N ILE A 25 -10.53 13.60 6.27
CA ILE A 25 -11.14 14.29 7.39
C ILE A 25 -12.11 15.34 6.84
N PRO A 26 -13.41 15.23 7.15
CA PRO A 26 -14.38 16.29 6.85
C PRO A 26 -13.96 17.64 7.41
N GLU A 27 -14.21 18.72 6.67
CA GLU A 27 -13.75 20.07 7.04
C GLU A 27 -14.23 20.51 8.44
N ASN A 28 -15.43 20.09 8.85
CA ASN A 28 -16.01 20.38 10.16
C ASN A 28 -15.27 19.71 11.34
N LEU A 29 -14.44 18.70 11.08
CA LEU A 29 -13.65 18.00 12.10
C LEU A 29 -12.19 18.46 12.14
N ARG A 30 -11.78 19.41 11.28
CA ARG A 30 -10.38 19.88 11.24
C ARG A 30 -9.91 20.49 12.56
N GLN A 31 -10.83 21.12 13.28
CA GLN A 31 -10.55 21.75 14.57
C GLN A 31 -10.14 20.69 15.63
N ASP A 32 -10.76 19.51 15.60
CA ASP A 32 -10.49 18.42 16.54
C ASP A 32 -9.06 17.87 16.40
N TYR A 33 -8.48 18.01 15.20
CA TYR A 33 -7.12 17.58 14.90
C TYR A 33 -6.10 18.72 14.85
N CYS A 34 -6.47 19.94 15.32
CA CYS A 34 -5.60 21.12 15.33
C CYS A 34 -4.92 21.41 13.98
N LEU A 35 -5.65 21.20 12.87
CA LEU A 35 -5.09 21.36 11.53
C LEU A 35 -4.97 22.84 11.16
N PRO A 36 -3.83 23.28 10.59
CA PRO A 36 -3.70 24.63 10.08
C PRO A 36 -4.68 24.87 8.94
N THR A 37 -5.15 26.11 8.83
CA THR A 37 -5.90 26.62 7.68
C THR A 37 -4.96 26.74 6.49
N THR A 38 -5.27 26.05 5.39
CA THR A 38 -4.46 26.11 4.17
C THR A 38 -4.91 27.31 3.32
N SER A 39 -3.97 27.91 2.59
CA SER A 39 -4.31 28.80 1.48
C SER A 39 -4.74 27.94 0.28
N LYS A 40 -5.91 28.25 -0.28
CA LYS A 40 -6.60 27.48 -1.34
C LYS A 40 -5.64 26.86 -2.39
N GLY A 41 -5.66 25.53 -2.47
CA GLY A 41 -5.18 24.76 -3.64
C GLY A 41 -3.71 24.35 -3.66
N SER A 42 -2.91 24.65 -2.63
CA SER A 42 -1.51 24.19 -2.56
C SER A 42 -1.32 23.13 -1.46
N PRO A 43 -0.64 22.00 -1.74
CA PRO A 43 -0.25 21.04 -0.72
C PRO A 43 0.56 21.75 0.38
N THR A 44 0.07 21.70 1.61
CA THR A 44 0.75 22.34 2.74
C THR A 44 1.52 21.28 3.52
N PHE A 45 2.83 21.47 3.66
CA PHE A 45 3.66 20.69 4.58
C PHE A 45 3.41 21.19 6.00
N ILE A 46 3.19 20.27 6.93
CA ILE A 46 2.91 20.60 8.33
C ILE A 46 3.96 19.95 9.20
N SER A 47 4.54 20.75 10.09
CA SER A 47 5.36 20.25 11.19
C SER A 47 4.44 19.57 12.20
N ALA A 48 4.68 18.28 12.47
CA ALA A 48 3.85 17.49 13.36
C ALA A 48 4.09 17.73 14.85
N GLU A 49 4.63 18.89 15.22
CA GLU A 49 4.59 19.30 16.63
C GLU A 49 3.15 19.35 17.17
N SER A 50 2.14 19.55 16.30
CA SER A 50 0.71 19.49 16.66
C SER A 50 0.08 18.09 16.63
N PHE A 51 0.69 17.11 15.95
CA PHE A 51 0.15 15.74 15.81
C PHE A 51 0.81 14.74 16.74
N ARG A 52 1.23 15.17 17.94
CA ARG A 52 1.81 14.31 18.98
C ARG A 52 0.80 13.31 19.56
N THR A 53 0.06 12.60 18.73
CA THR A 53 -0.52 11.31 19.07
C THR A 53 0.61 10.30 19.11
N HIS A 54 1.19 10.16 20.31
CA HIS A 54 1.97 9.00 20.71
C HIS A 54 3.01 8.56 19.66
N LEU A 55 4.14 9.28 19.58
CA LEU A 55 5.38 8.67 19.10
C LEU A 55 5.65 7.47 20.01
N THR A 56 5.07 6.32 19.69
CA THR A 56 5.48 5.04 20.26
C THR A 56 6.98 4.98 20.07
N GLU A 57 7.71 4.73 21.16
CA GLU A 57 9.17 4.57 21.26
C GLU A 57 9.72 3.39 20.40
N GLU A 58 9.02 3.02 19.33
CA GLU A 58 9.46 2.05 18.35
C GLU A 58 10.59 2.68 17.53
N LEU A 59 11.82 2.25 17.83
CA LEU A 59 13.00 2.57 17.05
C LEU A 59 12.76 2.27 15.57
N ARG A 60 12.83 3.32 14.73
CA ARG A 60 12.73 3.23 13.27
C ARG A 60 14.11 3.41 12.66
N CYS A 61 14.47 2.55 11.71
CA CYS A 61 15.66 2.81 10.88
C CYS A 61 15.33 3.83 9.78
N VAL A 62 16.36 4.23 9.04
CA VAL A 62 16.26 5.09 7.86
C VAL A 62 15.23 4.57 6.85
N ALA A 63 15.14 3.26 6.66
CA ALA A 63 14.14 2.68 5.75
C ALA A 63 12.71 2.69 6.30
N CYS A 64 12.52 2.76 7.63
CA CYS A 64 11.20 2.79 8.27
C CYS A 64 10.63 4.20 8.42
N THR A 65 11.39 5.22 8.01
CA THR A 65 11.09 6.63 8.23
C THR A 65 10.79 7.29 6.89
N SER A 66 9.62 7.90 6.78
CA SER A 66 9.09 8.49 5.55
C SER A 66 8.94 10.00 5.67
N PHE A 67 8.55 10.49 6.86
CA PHE A 67 8.40 11.90 7.15
C PHE A 67 9.35 12.30 8.27
N VAL A 68 10.41 13.02 7.92
CA VAL A 68 11.40 13.51 8.89
C VAL A 68 10.71 14.50 9.83
N ASP A 69 11.10 14.48 11.11
CA ASP A 69 10.55 15.34 12.18
C ASP A 69 9.03 15.23 12.36
N GLY A 70 8.47 14.08 11.99
CA GLY A 70 7.05 13.77 12.12
C GLY A 70 6.17 14.44 11.08
N THR A 71 6.72 15.25 10.16
CA THR A 71 5.96 16.08 9.22
C THR A 71 4.83 15.34 8.47
N GLY A 72 3.83 16.10 8.03
CA GLY A 72 2.70 15.58 7.26
C GLY A 72 2.37 16.45 6.05
N LEU A 73 1.59 15.89 5.13
CA LEU A 73 1.06 16.57 3.96
C LEU A 73 -0.45 16.72 4.11
N ILE A 74 -0.99 17.92 3.88
CA ILE A 74 -2.43 18.14 3.75
C ILE A 74 -2.77 18.65 2.36
N THR A 75 -3.77 18.00 1.77
CA THR A 75 -4.41 18.41 0.52
C THR A 75 -5.89 18.60 0.76
N ASP A 76 -6.43 19.75 0.36
CA ASP A 76 -7.82 20.09 0.59
C ASP A 76 -8.64 20.02 -0.70
N ASP A 77 -9.73 19.26 -0.62
CA ASP A 77 -10.78 19.22 -1.62
C ASP A 77 -11.92 20.15 -1.15
N VAL A 78 -11.89 21.37 -1.68
CA VAL A 78 -12.85 22.44 -1.33
C VAL A 78 -14.25 22.12 -1.84
N GLU A 79 -14.37 21.39 -2.94
CA GLU A 79 -15.68 21.04 -3.51
C GLU A 79 -16.37 19.96 -2.68
N ALA A 80 -15.61 18.97 -2.21
CA ALA A 80 -16.13 17.91 -1.34
C ALA A 80 -16.19 18.32 0.14
N GLY A 81 -15.50 19.39 0.54
CA GLY A 81 -15.33 19.75 1.95
C GLY A 81 -14.53 18.71 2.73
N ILE A 82 -13.50 18.12 2.10
CA ILE A 82 -12.69 17.04 2.66
C ILE A 82 -11.21 17.42 2.62
N SER A 83 -10.53 17.19 3.74
CA SER A 83 -9.08 17.29 3.86
C SER A 83 -8.45 15.91 3.84
N TYR A 84 -7.50 15.69 2.95
CA TYR A 84 -6.68 14.47 2.89
C TYR A 84 -5.35 14.72 3.59
N ILE A 85 -5.09 13.95 4.63
CA ILE A 85 -3.94 14.13 5.50
C ILE A 85 -3.07 12.90 5.41
N THR A 86 -1.84 13.08 4.91
CA THR A 86 -0.84 12.01 4.80
C THR A 86 0.25 12.20 5.83
N THR A 87 0.47 11.18 6.65
CA THR A 87 1.42 11.18 7.78
C THR A 87 2.07 9.81 7.92
N GLN A 88 3.15 9.71 8.72
CA GLN A 88 3.80 8.41 8.99
C GLN A 88 2.98 7.51 9.93
N VAL A 89 2.22 8.13 10.83
CA VAL A 89 1.44 7.48 11.89
C VAL A 89 0.02 8.03 11.79
N ALA A 90 -0.98 7.16 11.94
CA ALA A 90 -2.38 7.59 11.86
C ALA A 90 -2.72 8.61 12.98
N LEU A 91 -3.74 9.43 12.73
CA LEU A 91 -4.08 10.56 13.60
C LEU A 91 -4.94 10.15 14.80
N ASN A 92 -5.52 8.96 14.75
CA ASN A 92 -6.38 8.42 15.77
C ASN A 92 -5.83 7.04 16.18
N ASP A 93 -5.78 6.76 17.49
CA ASP A 93 -5.24 5.50 18.01
C ASP A 93 -6.00 4.28 17.46
N ARG A 94 -7.33 4.35 17.35
CA ARG A 94 -8.12 3.28 16.74
C ARG A 94 -7.70 3.03 15.30
N VAL A 95 -7.52 4.08 14.51
CA VAL A 95 -7.06 3.97 13.12
C VAL A 95 -5.63 3.43 13.06
N TYR A 96 -4.75 3.87 13.97
CA TYR A 96 -3.39 3.36 14.09
C TYR A 96 -3.38 1.84 14.33
N GLN A 97 -4.18 1.34 15.26
CA GLN A 97 -4.27 -0.10 15.54
C GLN A 97 -4.80 -0.88 14.32
N LEU A 98 -5.84 -0.38 13.64
CA LEU A 98 -6.40 -1.01 12.44
C LEU A 98 -5.33 -1.11 11.34
N VAL A 99 -4.66 0.00 11.01
CA VAL A 99 -3.63 0.04 9.96
C VAL A 99 -2.43 -0.83 10.34
N LYS A 100 -2.02 -0.87 11.62
CA LYS A 100 -0.93 -1.73 12.10
C LYS A 100 -1.28 -3.22 11.97
N TYR A 101 -2.50 -3.61 12.34
CA TYR A 101 -3.01 -4.97 12.17
C TYR A 101 -3.04 -5.37 10.69
N SER A 102 -3.64 -4.53 9.84
CA SER A 102 -3.71 -4.73 8.39
C SER A 102 -2.32 -4.86 7.75
N CYS A 103 -1.36 -4.03 8.17
CA CYS A 103 0.01 -4.05 7.69
C CYS A 103 0.70 -5.39 8.00
N LEU A 104 0.58 -5.86 9.25
CA LEU A 104 1.16 -7.12 9.71
C LEU A 104 0.63 -8.31 8.88
N HIS A 105 -0.70 -8.40 8.75
CA HIS A 105 -1.35 -9.48 8.01
C HIS A 105 -1.00 -9.46 6.52
N SER A 106 -1.12 -8.29 5.89
CA SER A 106 -0.83 -8.09 4.48
C SER A 106 0.58 -8.53 4.05
N LEU A 107 1.58 -8.34 4.93
CA LEU A 107 2.98 -8.62 4.62
C LEU A 107 3.50 -9.93 5.20
N SER A 108 2.80 -10.56 6.16
CA SER A 108 3.29 -11.75 6.87
C SER A 108 2.38 -12.97 6.81
N CYS A 109 1.06 -12.76 6.78
CA CYS A 109 0.08 -13.83 6.99
C CYS A 109 -0.71 -14.16 5.73
N GLU A 110 -0.96 -13.16 4.89
CA GLU A 110 -1.80 -13.31 3.70
C GLU A 110 -0.93 -13.72 2.50
N VAL A 111 -1.12 -14.96 2.05
CA VAL A 111 -0.45 -15.50 0.87
C VAL A 111 -1.47 -15.61 -0.25
N THR A 112 -1.23 -14.93 -1.37
CA THR A 112 -2.03 -15.20 -2.55
C THR A 112 -1.66 -16.57 -3.09
N ALA A 113 -2.61 -17.50 -3.09
CA ALA A 113 -2.44 -18.74 -3.81
C ALA A 113 -2.46 -18.40 -5.31
N THR A 114 -1.32 -18.52 -5.99
CA THR A 114 -1.32 -18.66 -7.45
C THR A 114 -2.00 -19.99 -7.74
N PRO A 115 -3.11 -20.05 -8.50
CA PRO A 115 -3.59 -21.32 -9.03
C PRO A 115 -2.57 -21.78 -10.08
N LYS A 116 -1.51 -22.47 -9.64
CA LYS A 116 -0.78 -23.37 -10.53
C LYS A 116 -1.66 -24.59 -10.70
N ASP A 117 -2.13 -24.83 -11.91
CA ASP A 117 -2.64 -26.12 -12.33
C ASP A 117 -1.63 -27.20 -11.90
N GLU A 118 -1.95 -27.93 -10.82
CA GLU A 118 -1.30 -29.20 -10.51
C GLU A 118 -1.79 -30.24 -11.53
N ALA A 119 -1.18 -30.24 -12.71
CA ALA A 119 -1.25 -31.40 -13.59
C ALA A 119 -0.27 -32.46 -13.05
N PRO A 120 -0.72 -33.70 -12.78
CA PRO A 120 0.15 -34.75 -12.28
C PRO A 120 1.22 -35.11 -13.31
N MET A 121 2.45 -35.31 -12.82
CA MET A 121 3.61 -35.70 -13.60
C MET A 121 3.30 -36.91 -14.50
N SER A 122 3.52 -36.77 -15.80
CA SER A 122 3.66 -37.92 -16.70
C SER A 122 5.02 -37.89 -17.41
N PRO A 123 5.59 -39.05 -17.79
CA PRO A 123 7.00 -39.14 -18.17
C PRO A 123 7.22 -38.86 -19.66
N MET A 124 8.15 -37.94 -19.93
CA MET A 124 9.23 -37.99 -20.92
C MET A 124 8.94 -38.60 -22.32
N LYS A 125 8.96 -37.76 -23.37
CA LYS A 125 9.40 -38.13 -24.73
C LYS A 125 9.79 -36.91 -25.59
N SER A 126 10.65 -37.16 -26.58
CA SER A 126 11.66 -36.29 -27.20
C SER A 126 11.32 -35.70 -28.59
N ARG A 127 11.95 -34.54 -28.92
CA ARG A 127 12.30 -33.95 -30.27
C ARG A 127 11.11 -33.61 -31.20
N ALA A 128 11.10 -32.60 -32.09
CA ALA A 128 12.11 -31.78 -32.77
C ALA A 128 11.54 -30.38 -33.19
N ALA A 129 12.39 -29.53 -33.77
CA ALA A 129 12.24 -28.08 -33.96
C ALA A 129 11.46 -27.60 -35.21
N SER A 130 10.91 -26.38 -35.14
CA SER A 130 10.97 -25.35 -36.19
C SER A 130 10.54 -23.96 -35.66
N ILE A 131 11.26 -22.90 -36.07
CA ILE A 131 10.87 -21.47 -35.97
C ILE A 131 10.66 -20.99 -37.42
N PRO A 132 9.89 -19.92 -37.74
CA PRO A 132 10.42 -18.56 -37.59
C PRO A 132 9.41 -17.42 -37.27
N LEU A 133 9.96 -16.39 -36.62
CA LEU A 133 9.68 -14.96 -36.78
C LEU A 133 8.33 -14.38 -36.29
N GLY A 134 8.34 -13.94 -35.03
CA GLY A 134 7.47 -12.88 -34.50
C GLY A 134 8.23 -12.16 -33.38
N ALA A 135 8.33 -10.84 -33.46
CA ALA A 135 9.17 -9.98 -32.63
C ALA A 135 9.10 -10.34 -31.13
N LYS A 136 10.15 -10.99 -30.60
CA LYS A 136 10.28 -11.22 -29.17
C LYS A 136 10.83 -9.95 -28.53
N LYS A 137 9.92 -9.07 -28.12
CA LYS A 137 10.19 -8.07 -27.09
C LYS A 137 10.77 -8.83 -25.89
N TRP A 138 12.01 -8.52 -25.50
CA TRP A 138 12.63 -9.08 -24.30
C TRP A 138 11.92 -8.44 -23.09
N GLU A 139 10.72 -8.91 -22.81
CA GLU A 139 10.02 -8.56 -21.58
C GLU A 139 10.72 -9.30 -20.45
N SER A 140 11.16 -8.52 -19.48
CA SER A 140 12.05 -9.03 -18.46
C SER A 140 11.30 -10.05 -17.60
N PRO A 141 11.94 -11.12 -17.09
CA PRO A 141 11.28 -12.16 -16.30
C PRO A 141 10.42 -11.67 -15.10
N TRP A 142 10.72 -10.48 -14.57
CA TRP A 142 9.98 -9.86 -13.46
C TRP A 142 8.76 -9.05 -13.92
N GLU A 143 8.69 -8.60 -15.17
CA GLU A 143 7.45 -8.03 -15.73
C GLU A 143 6.38 -9.12 -15.78
N LYS A 144 6.77 -10.38 -16.02
CA LYS A 144 5.86 -11.54 -15.96
C LYS A 144 5.38 -11.84 -14.53
N THR A 145 6.26 -11.76 -13.53
CA THR A 145 5.91 -11.93 -12.11
C THR A 145 4.88 -10.91 -11.62
N ASN A 146 4.83 -9.73 -12.23
CA ASN A 146 3.85 -8.69 -11.90
C ASN A 146 2.67 -8.63 -12.90
N THR A 147 2.74 -9.28 -14.05
CA THR A 147 1.60 -9.36 -15.01
C THR A 147 0.52 -10.33 -14.53
N GLU A 148 0.89 -11.26 -13.64
CA GLU A 148 -0.01 -12.01 -12.76
C GLU A 148 -0.74 -11.12 -11.72
N ALA A 149 -0.65 -9.78 -11.83
CA ALA A 149 -1.20 -8.70 -11.00
C ALA A 149 -2.66 -8.80 -10.49
N LYS A 150 -3.47 -9.77 -10.95
CA LYS A 150 -4.74 -10.09 -10.26
C LYS A 150 -4.49 -10.88 -8.97
N ASP A 151 -3.39 -11.61 -8.91
CA ASP A 151 -2.95 -12.45 -7.78
C ASP A 151 -2.17 -11.64 -6.73
N GLY A 152 -1.99 -10.33 -6.87
CA GLY A 152 -1.39 -9.49 -5.82
C GLY A 152 -2.40 -8.94 -4.81
N VAL A 153 -3.69 -9.05 -5.14
CA VAL A 153 -4.78 -8.40 -4.41
C VAL A 153 -5.52 -9.39 -3.53
N ILE A 154 -5.65 -9.07 -2.25
CA ILE A 154 -6.35 -9.88 -1.26
C ILE A 154 -7.29 -8.98 -0.46
N LEU A 155 -8.52 -9.44 -0.21
CA LEU A 155 -9.44 -8.83 0.72
C LEU A 155 -9.57 -9.72 1.96
N PHE A 156 -9.21 -9.19 3.13
CA PHE A 156 -9.29 -9.89 4.41
C PHE A 156 -9.82 -8.97 5.51
N GLY A 157 -10.02 -9.50 6.71
CA GLY A 157 -10.43 -8.73 7.89
C GLY A 157 -11.75 -9.19 8.51
N ASP A 158 -12.12 -8.52 9.58
CA ASP A 158 -13.23 -8.89 10.47
C ASP A 158 -13.87 -7.63 11.09
N ASP A 159 -14.92 -7.81 11.88
CA ASP A 159 -15.66 -6.69 12.48
C ASP A 159 -14.88 -6.00 13.63
N GLU A 160 -13.87 -6.66 14.20
CA GLU A 160 -13.06 -6.14 15.31
C GLU A 160 -11.87 -5.32 14.81
N HIS A 161 -11.24 -5.72 13.71
CA HIS A 161 -10.04 -5.10 13.13
C HIS A 161 -10.31 -4.43 11.78
N GLY A 162 -11.56 -4.39 11.35
CA GLY A 162 -11.96 -3.85 10.06
C GLY A 162 -11.53 -4.73 8.89
N TYR A 163 -11.97 -4.30 7.70
CA TYR A 163 -11.73 -4.97 6.43
C TYR A 163 -10.63 -4.26 5.65
N THR A 164 -9.74 -5.05 5.04
CA THR A 164 -8.56 -4.57 4.35
C THR A 164 -8.51 -5.14 2.94
N LEU A 165 -8.48 -4.24 1.94
CA LEU A 165 -8.07 -4.58 0.58
C LEU A 165 -6.57 -4.30 0.44
N SER A 166 -5.79 -5.36 0.30
CA SER A 166 -4.34 -5.33 0.22
C SER A 166 -3.88 -5.61 -1.19
N TYR A 167 -2.96 -4.80 -1.72
CA TYR A 167 -2.25 -5.06 -2.96
C TYR A 167 -0.75 -5.13 -2.66
N THR A 168 -0.24 -6.36 -2.58
CA THR A 168 1.18 -6.64 -2.34
C THR A 168 1.96 -6.66 -3.65
N PHE A 169 3.11 -5.99 -3.69
CA PHE A 169 3.95 -5.86 -4.87
C PHE A 169 5.43 -5.76 -4.51
N ARG A 170 6.31 -5.92 -5.50
CA ARG A 170 7.76 -5.78 -5.32
C ARG A 170 8.31 -4.60 -6.09
N LEU A 171 9.26 -3.89 -5.49
CA LEU A 171 10.06 -2.84 -6.11
C LEU A 171 11.52 -3.25 -6.15
N ARG A 172 12.24 -2.83 -7.18
CA ARG A 172 13.69 -3.04 -7.29
C ARG A 172 14.42 -2.11 -6.34
N ASP A 173 15.40 -2.64 -5.62
CA ASP A 173 16.34 -1.86 -4.82
C ASP A 173 17.69 -2.58 -4.78
N TYR A 174 18.73 -1.95 -5.34
CA TYR A 174 20.08 -2.52 -5.39
C TYR A 174 20.72 -2.69 -4.01
N LYS A 175 20.22 -1.98 -2.99
CA LYS A 175 20.69 -2.09 -1.59
C LYS A 175 19.95 -3.17 -0.80
N ALA A 176 18.83 -3.69 -1.30
CA ALA A 176 18.04 -4.70 -0.60
C ALA A 176 18.56 -6.12 -0.87
N ARG A 177 18.39 -7.04 0.09
CA ARG A 177 18.75 -8.45 -0.11
C ARG A 177 17.88 -9.04 -1.22
N GLY A 178 18.50 -9.68 -2.21
CA GLY A 178 17.78 -10.21 -3.37
C GLY A 178 17.27 -9.15 -4.34
N PHE A 179 17.77 -7.90 -4.22
CA PHE A 179 17.50 -6.77 -5.12
C PHE A 179 16.03 -6.32 -5.20
N LEU A 180 15.20 -6.75 -4.25
CA LEU A 180 13.76 -6.49 -4.23
C LEU A 180 13.31 -6.10 -2.83
N ARG A 181 12.42 -5.10 -2.73
CA ARG A 181 11.66 -4.81 -1.53
C ARG A 181 10.22 -5.28 -1.71
N LEU A 182 9.70 -5.92 -0.67
CA LEU A 182 8.29 -6.28 -0.57
C LEU A 182 7.51 -5.11 0.03
N LEU A 183 6.55 -4.58 -0.74
CA LEU A 183 5.65 -3.51 -0.32
C LEU A 183 4.20 -3.99 -0.43
N SER A 184 3.32 -3.29 0.27
CA SER A 184 1.89 -3.46 0.11
C SER A 184 1.18 -2.12 0.21
N LEU A 185 0.33 -1.84 -0.77
CA LEU A 185 -0.62 -0.74 -0.71
C LEU A 185 -1.92 -1.31 -0.15
N ILE A 186 -2.38 -0.78 0.98
CA ILE A 186 -3.59 -1.27 1.66
C ILE A 186 -4.65 -0.18 1.75
N LEU A 187 -5.91 -0.58 1.62
CA LEU A 187 -7.09 0.22 1.90
C LEU A 187 -7.86 -0.43 3.04
N VAL A 188 -8.00 0.27 4.16
CA VAL A 188 -8.66 -0.21 5.38
C VAL A 188 -9.99 0.51 5.55
N SER A 189 -11.06 -0.23 5.84
CA SER A 189 -12.41 0.29 6.11
C SER A 189 -13.11 -0.58 7.15
N ILE A 190 -13.90 0.03 8.04
CA ILE A 190 -14.79 -0.73 8.94
C ILE A 190 -15.95 -1.36 8.16
N ASP A 191 -16.34 -0.77 7.03
CA ASP A 191 -17.43 -1.28 6.20
C ASP A 191 -16.89 -2.16 5.07
N LYS A 192 -17.21 -3.47 5.14
CA LYS A 192 -16.89 -4.45 4.09
C LYS A 192 -17.60 -4.12 2.77
N LEU A 193 -18.87 -3.73 2.83
CA LEU A 193 -19.69 -3.48 1.64
C LEU A 193 -19.17 -2.29 0.84
N PHE A 194 -18.62 -1.28 1.53
CA PHE A 194 -17.94 -0.16 0.87
C PHE A 194 -16.79 -0.62 -0.03
N ILE A 195 -15.96 -1.54 0.47
CA ILE A 195 -14.84 -2.10 -0.31
C ILE A 195 -15.35 -2.97 -1.45
N THR A 196 -16.26 -3.91 -1.16
CA THR A 196 -16.71 -4.89 -2.16
C THR A 196 -17.52 -4.24 -3.28
N SER A 197 -18.35 -3.24 -2.97
CA SER A 197 -19.15 -2.53 -3.98
C SER A 197 -18.28 -1.70 -4.93
N ASN A 198 -17.14 -1.21 -4.46
CA ASN A 198 -16.22 -0.38 -5.25
C ASN A 198 -14.92 -1.13 -5.63
N TYR A 199 -14.91 -2.46 -5.53
CA TYR A 199 -13.71 -3.29 -5.63
C TYR A 199 -12.91 -3.04 -6.92
N HIS A 200 -13.59 -3.05 -8.07
CA HIS A 200 -12.94 -2.84 -9.37
C HIS A 200 -12.26 -1.47 -9.48
N PHE A 201 -12.90 -0.42 -8.94
CA PHE A 201 -12.34 0.93 -8.93
C PHE A 201 -11.07 0.99 -8.08
N PHE A 202 -11.10 0.43 -6.87
CA PHE A 202 -9.94 0.41 -5.98
C PHE A 202 -8.78 -0.38 -6.58
N VAL A 203 -9.04 -1.60 -7.05
CA VAL A 203 -7.99 -2.45 -7.65
C VAL A 203 -7.37 -1.78 -8.87
N SER A 204 -8.18 -1.17 -9.75
CA SER A 204 -7.68 -0.46 -10.93
C SER A 204 -6.80 0.74 -10.57
N THR A 205 -7.24 1.54 -9.60
CA THR A 205 -6.52 2.74 -9.14
C THR A 205 -5.22 2.36 -8.44
N MET A 206 -5.27 1.39 -7.51
CA MET A 206 -4.09 0.88 -6.82
C MET A 206 -3.08 0.26 -7.80
N SER A 207 -3.56 -0.52 -8.78
CA SER A 207 -2.72 -1.08 -9.84
C SER A 207 -1.99 0.01 -10.64
N SER A 208 -2.71 1.09 -10.98
CA SER A 208 -2.14 2.23 -11.71
C SER A 208 -1.07 2.95 -10.88
N ALA A 209 -1.32 3.16 -9.58
CA ALA A 209 -0.34 3.74 -8.67
C ALA A 209 0.91 2.87 -8.50
N ILE A 210 0.74 1.55 -8.38
CA ILE A 210 1.85 0.59 -8.28
C ILE A 210 2.69 0.58 -9.55
N ARG A 211 2.05 0.57 -10.72
CA ARG A 211 2.76 0.65 -12.02
C ARG A 211 3.57 1.93 -12.13
N PHE A 212 3.02 3.06 -11.68
CA PHE A 212 3.74 4.33 -11.65
C PHE A 212 5.00 4.23 -10.77
N LEU A 213 4.89 3.66 -9.57
CA LEU A 213 6.05 3.45 -8.68
C LEU A 213 7.09 2.51 -9.29
N GLN A 214 6.65 1.45 -9.98
CA GLN A 214 7.55 0.48 -10.62
C GLN A 214 8.32 1.08 -11.80
N VAL A 215 7.69 1.97 -12.57
CA VAL A 215 8.34 2.65 -13.70
C VAL A 215 9.32 3.73 -13.23
N MET A 216 8.96 4.50 -12.19
CA MET A 216 9.84 5.57 -11.69
C MET A 216 11.13 5.07 -11.03
N LEU A 217 11.15 3.85 -10.51
CA LEU A 217 12.26 3.30 -9.71
C LEU A 217 13.11 2.26 -10.47
N CYS A 218 12.86 2.07 -11.77
CA CYS A 218 13.60 1.17 -12.66
C CYS A 218 14.52 1.97 -13.59
#